data_AF-Q8DU86-F1
#
_entry.id   AF-Q8DU86-F1
#
_cell.length_a   1.000
_cell.length_b   1.000
_cell.length_c   1.000
_cell.angle_alpha   90.00
_cell.angle_beta   90.00
_cell.angle_gamma   90.00
#
_symmetry.space_group_name_H-M   'P 1'
#
loop_
_entity.id
_entity.type
_entity.pdbx_description
1 polymer ?
#
loop_
_entity_poly.entity_id
_entity_poly.type
_entity_poly.pdbx_seq_one_letter_code
_entity_poly.pdbx_strand_id
1 'polypeptide(L)'
;MNHLNQTYNSIKYRYNGLPNKIQIIIIALSVSLIYILPLLTISNGVLNGDDLHFRIDRMLGLSSIWKSPVNFRTFYKVGQGVNYFYPFYRYKGQVVTVDNRLVSSALSKSGSTAIHLPNGIHEIRVTYYYTAVARVAFVTSIIVIIVTIIYAVLYHLIEKHRITFKIRQGLFIYY
;
A
#
# COMPACT_ATOMS: atom_id res chain seq x y z
N MET A 1 76.22 14.06 30.92
CA MET A 1 75.15 13.18 30.40
C MET A 1 74.25 14.04 29.53
N ASN A 2 74.21 13.82 28.21
CA ASN A 2 73.67 14.78 27.24
C ASN A 2 72.16 15.00 27.42
N HIS A 3 71.74 16.27 27.47
CA HIS A 3 70.33 16.71 27.56
C HIS A 3 69.44 16.04 26.50
N LEU A 4 69.96 15.82 25.29
CA LEU A 4 69.28 15.11 24.21
C LEU A 4 68.91 13.65 24.57
N ASN A 5 69.74 12.95 25.34
CA ASN A 5 69.46 11.58 25.76
C ASN A 5 68.35 11.53 26.82
N GLN A 6 68.23 12.56 27.66
CA GLN A 6 67.12 12.66 28.62
C GLN A 6 65.80 12.92 27.90
N THR A 7 65.78 13.81 26.91
CA THR A 7 64.60 14.08 26.10
C THR A 7 64.19 12.87 25.25
N TYR A 8 65.16 12.14 24.68
CA TYR A 8 64.87 10.93 23.93
C TYR A 8 64.23 9.85 24.81
N ASN A 9 64.79 9.62 26.01
CA ASN A 9 64.26 8.63 26.92
C ASN A 9 62.85 9.01 27.42
N SER A 10 62.59 10.29 27.74
CA SER A 10 61.27 10.73 28.18
C SER A 10 60.20 10.55 27.08
N ILE A 11 60.54 10.82 25.82
CA ILE A 11 59.64 10.59 24.68
C ILE A 11 59.40 9.10 24.46
N LYS A 12 60.45 8.26 24.53
CA LYS A 12 60.34 6.81 24.38
C LYS A 12 59.49 6.16 25.48
N TYR A 13 59.68 6.55 26.74
CA TYR A 13 58.84 6.09 27.85
C TYR A 13 57.37 6.52 27.67
N ARG A 14 57.13 7.74 27.18
CA ARG A 14 55.79 8.24 26.89
C ARG A 14 55.12 7.49 25.74
N TYR A 15 55.87 7.16 24.69
CA TYR A 15 55.35 6.40 23.55
C TYR A 15 55.05 4.93 23.93
N ASN A 16 55.90 4.31 24.74
CA ASN A 16 55.67 2.95 25.25
C ASN A 16 54.52 2.86 26.27
N GLY A 17 54.13 3.98 26.88
CA GLY A 17 52.96 4.08 27.75
C GLY A 17 51.64 4.34 27.02
N LEU A 18 51.68 4.60 25.70
CA LEU A 18 50.45 4.75 24.91
C LEU A 18 49.86 3.37 24.61
N PRO A 19 48.54 3.19 24.81
CA PRO A 19 47.89 1.93 24.47
C PRO A 19 48.05 1.64 22.97
N ASN A 20 48.31 0.36 22.64
CA ASN A 20 48.47 -0.07 21.26
C ASN A 20 47.22 0.28 20.44
N LYS A 21 47.36 0.53 19.12
CA LYS A 21 46.22 0.87 18.24
C LYS A 21 45.03 -0.10 18.38
N ILE A 22 45.32 -1.38 18.59
CA ILE A 22 44.33 -2.44 18.85
C ILE A 22 43.58 -2.20 20.17
N GLN A 23 44.29 -1.82 21.25
CA GLN A 23 43.66 -1.49 22.54
C GLN A 23 42.74 -0.27 22.40
N ILE A 24 43.15 0.74 21.64
CA ILE A 24 42.31 1.92 21.38
C ILE A 24 41.02 1.51 20.63
N ILE A 25 41.11 0.64 19.63
CA ILE A 25 39.94 0.13 18.89
C ILE A 25 39.02 -0.67 19.81
N ILE A 26 39.57 -1.56 20.64
CA ILE A 26 38.79 -2.37 21.59
C ILE A 26 38.07 -1.47 22.60
N ILE A 27 38.75 -0.45 23.14
CA ILE A 27 38.15 0.51 24.06
C ILE A 27 37.05 1.30 23.35
N ALA A 28 37.28 1.78 22.13
CA ALA A 28 36.28 2.52 21.35
C ALA A 28 35.03 1.67 21.05
N LEU A 29 35.22 0.40 20.66
CA LEU A 29 34.11 -0.54 20.45
C LEU A 29 33.35 -0.83 21.74
N SER A 30 34.06 -0.98 22.87
CA SER A 30 33.44 -1.22 24.17
C SER A 30 32.62 -0.03 24.63
N VAL A 31 33.14 1.20 24.48
CA VAL A 31 32.43 2.44 24.80
C VAL A 31 31.21 2.62 23.90
N SER A 32 31.34 2.33 22.60
CA SER A 32 30.21 2.37 21.65
C SER A 32 29.11 1.37 22.04
N LEU A 33 29.48 0.16 22.45
CA LEU A 33 28.51 -0.85 22.86
C LEU A 33 27.79 -0.45 24.16
N ILE A 34 28.53 0.10 25.13
CA ILE A 34 27.97 0.61 26.39
C ILE A 34 26.98 1.75 26.13
N TYR A 35 27.26 2.62 25.16
CA TYR A 35 26.35 3.71 24.80
C TYR A 35 25.01 3.22 24.21
N ILE A 36 25.01 2.04 23.58
CA ILE A 36 23.81 1.43 23.00
C ILE A 36 23.02 0.63 24.07
N LEU A 37 23.64 0.20 25.17
CA LEU A 37 22.96 -0.59 26.21
C LEU A 37 21.74 0.12 26.82
N PRO A 38 21.75 1.43 27.18
CA PRO A 38 20.56 2.14 27.63
C PRO A 38 19.40 2.09 26.62
N LEU A 39 19.70 2.13 25.32
CA LEU A 39 18.69 2.01 24.25
C LEU A 39 18.07 0.60 24.22
N LEU A 40 18.83 -0.43 24.59
CA LEU A 40 18.38 -1.83 24.62
C LEU A 40 17.67 -2.20 25.94
N THR A 41 18.06 -1.63 27.07
CA THR A 41 17.55 -2.03 28.40
C THR A 41 16.51 -1.09 28.99
N ILE A 42 16.55 0.21 28.69
CA ILE A 42 15.61 1.21 29.25
C ILE A 42 14.39 1.38 28.33
N SER A 43 14.57 1.13 27.03
CA SER A 43 13.47 1.17 26.08
C SER A 43 12.76 -0.19 26.01
N ASN A 44 11.74 -0.34 26.84
CA ASN A 44 10.78 -1.43 26.69
C ASN A 44 10.03 -1.38 25.34
N GLY A 45 10.21 -0.35 24.50
CA GLY A 45 9.52 -0.19 23.22
C GLY A 45 10.39 -0.42 21.96
N VAL A 46 11.72 -0.33 22.06
CA VAL A 46 12.62 -0.49 20.89
C VAL A 46 12.89 -1.96 20.57
N LEU A 47 13.06 -2.81 21.60
CA LEU A 47 13.26 -4.25 21.42
C LEU A 47 11.98 -5.08 21.55
N ASN A 48 11.03 -4.67 22.41
CA ASN A 48 9.79 -5.44 22.61
C ASN A 48 8.67 -5.10 21.61
N GLY A 49 9.01 -4.44 20.51
CA GLY A 49 8.26 -4.60 19.27
C GLY A 49 6.99 -3.78 19.10
N ASP A 50 6.42 -3.10 20.10
CA ASP A 50 5.10 -2.46 19.92
C ASP A 50 5.02 -1.52 18.70
N ASP A 51 6.01 -0.65 18.47
CA ASP A 51 5.97 0.32 17.37
C ASP A 51 6.38 -0.26 16.01
N LEU A 52 7.42 -1.10 15.98
CA LEU A 52 7.93 -1.69 14.74
C LEU A 52 7.02 -2.81 14.25
N HIS A 53 6.58 -3.69 15.15
CA HIS A 53 5.62 -4.74 14.88
C HIS A 53 4.32 -4.14 14.36
N PHE A 54 3.81 -3.09 15.01
CA PHE A 54 2.61 -2.38 14.55
C PHE A 54 2.75 -1.75 13.16
N ARG A 55 3.90 -1.15 12.85
CA ARG A 55 4.15 -0.59 11.50
C ARG A 55 4.25 -1.69 10.44
N ILE A 56 4.90 -2.80 10.76
CA ILE A 56 5.00 -3.97 9.88
C ILE A 56 3.63 -4.61 9.68
N ASP A 57 2.84 -4.80 10.72
CA ASP A 57 1.48 -5.37 10.64
C ASP A 57 0.54 -4.50 9.79
N ARG A 58 0.66 -3.17 9.89
CA ARG A 58 -0.05 -2.25 8.97
C ARG A 58 0.43 -2.43 7.53
N MET A 59 1.74 -2.54 7.29
CA MET A 59 2.28 -2.73 5.95
C MET A 59 1.86 -4.08 5.34
N LEU A 60 1.91 -5.15 6.12
CA LEU A 60 1.44 -6.48 5.74
C LEU A 60 -0.07 -6.50 5.49
N GLY A 61 -0.84 -5.76 6.30
CA GLY A 61 -2.27 -5.54 6.06
C GLY A 61 -2.54 -4.87 4.71
N LEU A 62 -1.65 -4.01 4.23
CA LEU A 62 -1.76 -3.34 2.92
C LEU A 62 -1.29 -4.22 1.74
N SER A 63 -0.77 -5.43 1.97
CA SER A 63 -0.28 -6.29 0.87
C SER A 63 -1.37 -6.68 -0.14
N SER A 64 -2.64 -6.67 0.27
CA SER A 64 -3.79 -7.08 -0.55
C SER A 64 -4.49 -5.92 -1.28
N ILE A 65 -4.01 -4.66 -1.16
CA ILE A 65 -4.75 -3.46 -1.62
C ILE A 65 -5.10 -3.47 -3.12
N TRP A 66 -4.36 -4.21 -3.95
CA TRP A 66 -4.56 -4.30 -5.39
C TRP A 66 -5.40 -5.51 -5.83
N LYS A 67 -5.84 -6.37 -4.91
CA LYS A 67 -6.58 -7.60 -5.19
C LYS A 67 -7.97 -7.54 -4.56
N SER A 68 -9.00 -7.88 -5.34
CA SER A 68 -10.37 -8.03 -4.85
C SER A 68 -10.70 -9.51 -4.60
N PRO A 69 -11.36 -9.87 -3.49
CA PRO A 69 -11.72 -9.00 -2.38
C PRO A 69 -10.51 -8.64 -1.51
N VAL A 70 -10.50 -7.43 -0.97
CA VAL A 70 -9.39 -6.95 -0.14
C VAL A 70 -9.58 -7.48 1.28
N ASN A 71 -8.63 -8.27 1.78
CA ASN A 71 -8.68 -8.88 3.10
C ASN A 71 -7.63 -8.28 4.04
N PHE A 72 -8.03 -7.98 5.27
CA PHE A 72 -7.17 -7.47 6.34
C PHE A 72 -7.31 -8.34 7.60
N ARG A 73 -6.18 -8.66 8.24
CA ARG A 73 -6.18 -9.18 9.61
C ARG A 73 -5.90 -8.00 10.54
N THR A 74 -6.84 -7.70 11.43
CA THR A 74 -6.59 -6.73 12.50
C THR A 74 -6.10 -7.47 13.74
N PHE A 75 -5.07 -6.94 14.39
CA PHE A 75 -4.51 -7.47 15.63
C PHE A 75 -4.78 -6.48 16.77
N TYR A 76 -5.07 -7.03 17.95
CA TYR A 76 -5.36 -6.43 19.26
C TYR A 76 -4.97 -4.95 19.46
N LYS A 77 -5.80 -4.15 20.14
CA LYS A 77 -5.60 -2.87 20.92
C LYS A 77 -4.37 -1.92 20.73
N VAL A 78 -3.37 -2.16 19.88
CA VAL A 78 -2.19 -1.27 19.69
C VAL A 78 -2.51 -0.02 18.87
N GLY A 79 -3.69 0.05 18.24
CA GLY A 79 -4.24 1.29 17.68
C GLY A 79 -5.28 1.88 18.62
N GLN A 80 -4.87 2.68 19.62
CA GLN A 80 -5.80 3.44 20.45
C GLN A 80 -6.80 4.23 19.59
N GLY A 81 -8.09 3.89 19.61
CA GLY A 81 -9.20 4.81 19.28
C GLY A 81 -9.14 5.57 17.96
N VAL A 82 -8.19 5.28 17.07
CA VAL A 82 -8.10 5.88 15.76
C VAL A 82 -9.07 5.09 14.93
N ASN A 83 -10.13 5.73 14.43
CA ASN A 83 -10.87 5.25 13.27
C ASN A 83 -9.89 4.50 12.38
N TYR A 84 -10.10 3.21 12.14
CA TYR A 84 -9.22 2.48 11.24
C TYR A 84 -9.35 3.17 9.88
N PHE A 85 -8.44 4.09 9.61
CA PHE A 85 -8.40 4.90 8.41
C PHE A 85 -7.86 3.98 7.33
N TYR A 86 -8.75 3.18 6.77
CA TYR A 86 -8.40 2.40 5.60
C TYR A 86 -8.18 3.37 4.44
N PRO A 87 -7.08 3.27 3.68
CA PRO A 87 -6.73 4.22 2.63
C PRO A 87 -7.66 4.12 1.39
N PHE A 88 -8.87 3.58 1.55
CA PHE A 88 -9.85 3.43 0.48
C PHE A 88 -10.97 4.43 0.66
N TYR A 89 -11.17 5.23 -0.37
CA TYR A 89 -12.37 6.00 -0.55
C TYR A 89 -13.59 5.08 -0.50
N ARG A 90 -14.61 5.52 0.22
CA ARG A 90 -15.90 4.83 0.21
C ARG A 90 -16.56 5.05 -1.15
N TYR A 91 -16.77 3.97 -1.90
CA TYR A 91 -17.52 4.00 -3.15
C TYR A 91 -18.95 3.46 -2.97
N LYS A 92 -19.88 3.93 -3.80
CA LYS A 92 -21.24 3.37 -3.85
C LYS A 92 -21.18 1.92 -4.32
N GLY A 93 -21.82 1.01 -3.58
CA GLY A 93 -21.78 -0.44 -3.86
C GLY A 93 -20.68 -1.20 -3.08
N GLN A 94 -19.95 -0.51 -2.19
CA GLN A 94 -19.03 -1.15 -1.26
C GLN A 94 -19.80 -1.95 -0.20
N VAL A 95 -19.36 -3.18 0.04
CA VAL A 95 -19.86 -4.08 1.07
C VAL A 95 -18.69 -4.49 1.95
N VAL A 96 -18.84 -4.30 3.26
CA VAL A 96 -17.81 -4.61 4.26
C VAL A 96 -18.32 -5.72 5.15
N THR A 97 -17.52 -6.77 5.28
CA THR A 97 -17.79 -7.89 6.19
C THR A 97 -16.68 -8.01 7.22
N VAL A 98 -17.06 -8.29 8.46
CA VAL A 98 -16.16 -8.61 9.58
C VAL A 98 -16.51 -10.02 10.01
N ASP A 99 -15.55 -10.94 9.92
CA ASP A 99 -15.74 -12.37 10.16
C ASP A 99 -16.96 -12.94 9.43
N ASN A 100 -17.05 -12.63 8.13
CA ASN A 100 -18.15 -13.01 7.24
C ASN A 100 -19.53 -12.45 7.59
N ARG A 101 -19.64 -11.56 8.58
CA ARG A 101 -20.88 -10.86 8.93
C ARG A 101 -20.89 -9.47 8.32
N LEU A 102 -22.02 -9.07 7.75
CA LEU A 102 -22.19 -7.74 7.17
C LEU A 102 -22.14 -6.67 8.27
N VAL A 103 -21.29 -5.65 8.09
CA VAL A 103 -21.17 -4.52 9.01
C VAL A 103 -21.47 -3.22 8.25
N SER A 104 -22.24 -2.33 8.88
CA SER A 104 -22.51 -1.00 8.32
C SER A 104 -21.22 -0.17 8.31
N SER A 105 -20.84 0.32 7.13
CA SER A 105 -19.71 1.21 6.96
C SER A 105 -20.17 2.66 6.76
N ALA A 106 -19.49 3.59 7.40
CA ALA A 106 -19.72 5.03 7.32
C ALA A 106 -18.62 5.74 6.50
N LEU A 107 -18.91 6.94 6.02
CA LEU A 107 -17.91 7.83 5.45
C LEU A 107 -17.19 8.57 6.59
N SER A 108 -15.86 8.41 6.67
CA SER A 108 -15.03 9.20 7.57
C SER A 108 -14.96 10.67 7.11
N LYS A 109 -14.64 11.59 8.03
CA LYS A 109 -14.36 13.00 7.70
C LYS A 109 -13.27 13.18 6.63
N SER A 110 -12.37 12.20 6.49
CA SER A 110 -11.31 12.16 5.49
C SER A 110 -11.71 11.49 4.17
N GLY A 111 -12.98 11.10 3.98
CA GLY A 111 -13.45 10.42 2.77
C GLY A 111 -13.21 8.91 2.72
N SER A 112 -12.56 8.35 3.75
CA SER A 112 -12.28 6.91 3.86
C SER A 112 -13.47 6.11 4.42
N THR A 113 -13.39 4.78 4.28
CA THR A 113 -14.36 3.85 4.86
C THR A 113 -14.11 3.69 6.36
N ALA A 114 -15.10 3.99 7.20
CA ALA A 114 -15.06 3.80 8.65
C ALA A 114 -15.99 2.66 9.08
N ILE A 115 -15.50 1.77 9.94
CA ILE A 115 -16.28 0.66 10.52
C ILE A 115 -15.99 0.56 12.02
N HIS A 116 -17.02 0.20 12.80
CA HIS A 116 -16.85 -0.10 14.22
C HIS A 116 -16.45 -1.57 14.36
N LEU A 117 -15.33 -1.83 15.04
CA LEU A 117 -14.86 -3.19 15.29
C LEU A 117 -14.99 -3.57 16.77
N PRO A 118 -15.47 -4.79 17.06
CA PRO A 118 -15.34 -5.36 18.39
C PRO A 118 -13.85 -5.62 18.73
N ASN A 119 -13.57 -5.78 20.03
CA ASN A 119 -12.23 -6.09 20.48
C ASN A 119 -11.84 -7.52 20.08
N GLY A 120 -10.72 -7.67 19.37
CA GLY A 120 -10.20 -8.99 19.03
C GLY A 120 -9.44 -9.00 17.70
N ILE A 121 -9.05 -10.19 17.29
CA ILE A 121 -8.50 -10.44 15.96
C ILE A 121 -9.68 -10.74 15.04
N HIS A 122 -9.83 -9.95 13.99
CA HIS A 122 -10.95 -10.06 13.05
C HIS A 122 -10.44 -10.06 11.60
N GLU A 123 -11.10 -10.84 10.75
CA GLU A 123 -10.91 -10.78 9.31
C GLU A 123 -11.89 -9.80 8.69
N ILE A 124 -11.37 -8.77 8.04
CA ILE A 124 -12.17 -7.75 7.39
C ILE A 124 -12.05 -7.94 5.89
N ARG A 125 -13.18 -8.04 5.21
CA ARG A 125 -13.25 -8.20 3.77
C ARG A 125 -14.08 -7.08 3.16
N VAL A 126 -13.44 -6.31 2.28
CA VAL A 126 -14.07 -5.23 1.53
C VAL A 126 -14.29 -5.69 0.10
N THR A 127 -15.55 -5.63 -0.34
CA THR A 127 -15.99 -6.01 -1.68
C THR A 127 -16.68 -4.84 -2.36
N TYR A 128 -16.62 -4.80 -3.69
CA TYR A 128 -17.26 -3.77 -4.49
C TYR A 128 -18.19 -4.44 -5.49
N TYR A 129 -19.47 -4.10 -5.42
CA TYR A 129 -20.45 -4.50 -6.42
C TYR A 129 -20.77 -3.32 -7.33
N TYR A 130 -20.85 -3.61 -8.64
CA TYR A 130 -21.41 -2.64 -9.57
C TYR A 130 -22.84 -2.30 -9.18
N THR A 131 -23.11 -1.01 -9.05
CA THR A 131 -24.45 -0.47 -8.81
C THR A 131 -25.37 -0.80 -9.99
N ALA A 132 -26.68 -0.80 -9.76
CA ALA A 132 -27.66 -1.01 -10.83
C ALA A 132 -27.43 -0.02 -11.98
N VAL A 133 -27.15 1.25 -11.66
CA VAL A 133 -26.83 2.30 -12.64
C VAL A 133 -25.57 1.95 -13.45
N ALA A 134 -24.51 1.50 -12.79
CA ALA A 134 -23.27 1.11 -13.49
C ALA A 134 -23.48 -0.10 -14.42
N ARG A 135 -24.31 -1.08 -14.01
CA ARG A 135 -24.66 -2.23 -14.87
C ARG A 135 -25.44 -1.79 -16.10
N VAL A 136 -26.42 -0.89 -15.93
CA VAL A 136 -27.19 -0.34 -17.06
C VAL A 136 -26.28 0.42 -18.02
N ALA A 137 -25.42 1.31 -17.51
CA ALA A 137 -24.47 2.06 -18.33
C ALA A 137 -23.51 1.14 -19.12
N PHE A 138 -23.09 0.03 -18.52
CA PHE A 138 -22.26 -0.96 -19.21
C PHE A 138 -23.00 -1.64 -20.36
N VAL A 139 -24.25 -2.06 -20.12
CA VAL A 139 -25.09 -2.69 -21.16
C VAL A 139 -25.38 -1.71 -22.30
N THR A 140 -25.70 -0.45 -22.02
CA THR A 140 -25.95 0.55 -23.06
C THR A 140 -24.69 0.81 -23.91
N SER A 141 -23.51 0.84 -23.28
CA SER A 141 -22.24 0.98 -24.00
C SER A 141 -22.02 -0.17 -24.99
N ILE A 142 -22.30 -1.42 -24.60
CA ILE A 142 -22.19 -2.58 -25.50
C ILE A 142 -23.17 -2.46 -26.67
N ILE A 143 -24.43 -2.08 -26.41
CA ILE A 143 -25.44 -1.91 -27.46
C ILE A 143 -25.00 -0.86 -28.48
N VAL A 144 -24.48 0.28 -28.02
CA VAL A 144 -24.00 1.36 -28.90
C VAL A 144 -22.84 0.88 -29.76
N ILE A 145 -21.90 0.11 -29.21
CA ILE A 145 -20.79 -0.49 -29.97
C ILE A 145 -21.32 -1.42 -31.06
N ILE A 146 -22.25 -2.31 -30.73
CA ILE A 146 -22.85 -3.24 -31.70
C ILE A 146 -23.56 -2.49 -32.83
N VAL A 147 -24.39 -1.49 -32.50
CA VAL A 147 -25.10 -0.68 -33.50
C VAL A 147 -24.12 0.08 -34.39
N THR A 148 -23.05 0.62 -33.81
CA THR A 148 -22.01 1.34 -34.57
C THR A 148 -21.29 0.41 -35.55
N ILE A 149 -20.96 -0.81 -35.13
CA ILE A 149 -20.33 -1.81 -36.01
C ILE A 149 -21.28 -2.21 -37.13
N ILE A 150 -22.56 -2.49 -36.83
CA ILE A 150 -23.57 -2.83 -37.84
C ILE A 150 -23.72 -1.69 -38.86
N TYR A 151 -23.82 -0.46 -38.38
CA TYR A 151 -23.90 0.72 -39.24
C TYR A 151 -22.68 0.84 -40.15
N ALA A 152 -21.47 0.69 -39.61
CA ALA A 152 -20.23 0.77 -40.39
C ALA A 152 -20.15 -0.33 -41.47
N VAL A 153 -20.56 -1.56 -41.14
CA VAL A 153 -20.61 -2.68 -42.08
C VAL A 153 -21.65 -2.43 -43.18
N LEU A 154 -22.87 -2.02 -42.81
CA LEU A 154 -23.92 -1.71 -43.79
C LEU A 154 -23.50 -0.57 -44.71
N TYR A 155 -22.92 0.49 -44.15
CA TYR A 155 -22.41 1.63 -44.93
C TYR A 155 -21.33 1.16 -45.92
N HIS A 156 -20.36 0.37 -45.47
CA HIS A 156 -19.32 -0.17 -46.34
C HIS A 156 -19.89 -1.07 -47.45
N LEU A 157 -20.89 -1.92 -47.15
CA LEU A 157 -21.55 -2.77 -48.14
C LEU A 157 -22.34 -1.95 -49.17
N ILE A 158 -23.07 -0.91 -48.73
CA ILE A 158 -23.82 -0.01 -49.63
C ILE A 158 -22.87 0.73 -50.57
N GLU A 159 -21.76 1.26 -50.03
CA GLU A 159 -20.73 1.95 -50.82
C GLU A 159 -20.07 1.01 -51.83
N LYS A 160 -19.69 -0.20 -51.40
CA LYS A 160 -19.08 -1.24 -52.25
C LYS A 160 -20.02 -1.72 -53.36
N HIS A 161 -21.34 -1.73 -53.14
CA HIS A 161 -22.32 -2.14 -54.15
C HIS A 161 -22.97 -0.98 -54.91
N ARG A 162 -22.50 0.28 -54.73
CA ARG A 162 -22.99 1.50 -55.41
C ARG A 162 -24.53 1.59 -55.51
N ILE A 163 -25.24 1.13 -54.48
CA ILE A 163 -26.70 1.07 -54.51
C ILE A 163 -27.25 2.48 -54.32
N THR A 164 -27.75 3.09 -55.40
CA THR A 164 -28.37 4.42 -55.37
C THR A 164 -29.87 4.27 -55.10
N PHE A 165 -30.33 4.56 -53.89
CA PHE A 165 -31.76 4.61 -53.57
C PHE A 165 -32.37 5.92 -54.08
N LYS A 166 -32.90 5.90 -55.31
CA LYS A 166 -33.79 6.97 -55.81
C LYS A 166 -35.23 6.63 -55.43
N ILE A 167 -35.77 7.34 -54.44
CA ILE A 167 -37.10 7.19 -53.81
C ILE A 167 -38.31 7.21 -54.79
N ARG A 168 -38.10 7.42 -56.10
CA ARG A 168 -39.17 7.47 -57.11
C ARG A 168 -39.08 6.48 -58.27
N GLN A 169 -38.01 5.70 -58.41
CA GLN A 169 -37.87 4.76 -59.53
C GLN A 169 -37.19 3.49 -58.99
N GLY A 170 -37.87 2.34 -59.09
CA GLY A 170 -37.54 1.08 -58.40
C GLY A 170 -36.09 0.59 -58.52
N LEU A 171 -35.76 -0.44 -57.75
CA LEU A 171 -34.42 -1.00 -57.60
C LEU A 171 -33.79 -1.37 -58.96
N PHE A 172 -32.79 -0.62 -59.39
CA PHE A 172 -31.94 -0.97 -60.53
C PHE A 172 -30.58 -1.44 -60.03
N ILE A 173 -30.25 -2.70 -60.33
CA ILE A 173 -28.91 -3.27 -60.12
C ILE A 173 -28.13 -3.04 -61.41
N TYR A 174 -27.08 -2.22 -61.36
CA TYR A 174 -26.11 -2.09 -62.44
C TYR A 174 -24.94 -3.03 -62.16
N TYR A 175 -24.65 -3.90 -63.14
CA TYR A 175 -23.49 -4.79 -63.16
C TYR A 175 -22.19 -4.00 -63.35
#